data_AF-A0A660QXL8-F1
#
_entry.id   AF-A0A660QXL8-F1
#
_cell.length_a   1.000
_cell.length_b   1.000
_cell.length_c   1.000
_cell.angle_alpha   90.00
_cell.angle_beta   90.00
_cell.angle_gamma   90.00
#
_symmetry.space_group_name_H-M   'P 1'
#
loop_
_entity.id
_entity.type
_entity.pdbx_description
1 polymer ?
#
loop_
_entity_poly.entity_id
_entity_poly.type
_entity_poly.pdbx_seq_one_letter_code
_entity_poly.pdbx_strand_id
1 'polypeptide(L)'
;AEIIYTRRFTDHHRFSQQEIINTINQSIKLGAEAILTTEKDAVRFPFIERLDIPILFMRVEIEMFTGEEEFMDWISRICFKNHRAA
;
A
#
# COMPACT_ATOMS: atom_id res chain seq x y z
N ALA A 1 15.15 0.58 -12.08
CA ALA A 1 14.22 1.71 -12.28
C ALA A 1 14.94 2.99 -11.87
N GLU A 2 14.72 4.08 -12.59
CA GLU A 2 15.26 5.41 -12.28
C GLU A 2 14.18 6.25 -11.59
N ILE A 3 14.55 6.99 -10.54
CA ILE A 3 13.63 7.90 -9.85
C ILE A 3 13.86 9.31 -10.40
N ILE A 4 12.93 9.80 -11.22
CA ILE A 4 13.04 11.13 -11.84
C ILE A 4 12.43 12.25 -10.98
N TYR A 5 11.55 11.90 -10.04
CA TYR A 5 10.93 12.85 -9.10
C TYR A 5 10.45 12.14 -7.82
N THR A 6 10.51 12.84 -6.69
CA THR A 6 9.98 12.37 -5.40
C THR A 6 9.22 13.47 -4.68
N ARG A 7 8.13 13.10 -3.99
CA ARG A 7 7.40 13.99 -3.09
C ARG A 7 7.09 13.25 -1.79
N ARG A 8 7.26 13.94 -0.66
CA ARG A 8 6.97 13.42 0.68
C ARG A 8 5.68 14.02 1.20
N PHE A 9 4.88 13.19 1.86
CA PHE A 9 3.66 13.59 2.54
C PHE A 9 3.79 13.32 4.04
N THR A 10 2.97 14.00 4.83
CA THR A 10 2.87 13.68 6.26
C THR A 10 2.22 12.31 6.42
N ASP A 11 2.43 11.70 7.58
CA ASP A 11 1.66 10.51 7.92
C ASP A 11 0.15 10.83 7.91
N HIS A 12 -0.66 9.83 7.56
CA HIS A 12 -2.11 9.95 7.44
C HIS A 12 -2.63 10.99 6.43
N HIS A 13 -1.79 11.45 5.50
CA HIS A 13 -2.17 12.46 4.51
C HIS A 13 -3.47 12.10 3.78
N ARG A 14 -4.37 13.07 3.65
CA ARG A 14 -5.65 12.92 2.97
C ARG A 14 -5.51 13.42 1.54
N PHE A 15 -5.33 12.49 0.62
CA PHE A 15 -5.22 12.80 -0.80
C PHE A 15 -6.56 13.33 -1.34
N SER A 16 -6.49 14.45 -2.07
CA SER A 16 -7.62 14.96 -2.85
C SER A 16 -7.54 14.49 -4.29
N GLN A 17 -8.67 14.43 -5.00
CA GLN A 17 -8.67 14.04 -6.42
C GLN A 17 -7.79 14.97 -7.24
N GLN A 18 -7.86 16.29 -6.99
CA GLN A 18 -7.04 17.28 -7.70
C GLN A 18 -5.54 17.05 -7.47
N GLU A 19 -5.12 16.65 -6.27
CA GLU A 19 -3.71 16.37 -6.01
C GLU A 19 -3.20 15.16 -6.79
N ILE A 20 -4.01 14.10 -6.89
CA ILE A 20 -3.66 12.92 -7.71
C ILE A 20 -3.61 13.30 -9.19
N ILE A 21 -4.59 14.05 -9.69
CA ILE A 21 -4.62 14.55 -11.09
C ILE A 21 -3.37 15.40 -11.38
N ASN A 22 -3.01 16.30 -10.47
CA ASN A 22 -1.81 17.13 -10.62
C ASN A 22 -0.54 16.27 -10.66
N THR A 23 -0.49 15.21 -9.86
CA THR A 23 0.64 14.28 -9.82
C THR A 23 0.76 13.49 -11.14
N ILE A 24 -0.36 13.01 -11.70
CA ILE A 24 -0.41 12.36 -13.02
C ILE A 24 0.10 13.30 -14.11
N ASN A 25 -0.47 14.51 -14.18
CA ASN A 25 -0.07 15.51 -15.17
C ASN A 25 1.41 15.88 -15.08
N GLN A 26 1.93 16.04 -13.85
CA GLN A 26 3.34 16.35 -13.64
C GLN A 26 4.25 15.19 -14.05
N SER A 27 3.85 13.96 -13.77
CA SER A 27 4.60 12.76 -14.11
C SER A 27 4.72 12.60 -15.63
N ILE A 28 3.63 12.85 -16.38
CA ILE A 28 3.64 12.86 -17.86
C ILE A 28 4.59 13.93 -18.38
N LYS A 29 4.53 15.16 -17.83
CA LYS A 29 5.42 16.26 -18.24
C LYS A 29 6.90 15.95 -18.01
N LEU A 30 7.21 15.18 -16.97
CA LEU A 30 8.57 14.75 -16.66
C LEU A 30 9.01 13.52 -17.45
N GLY A 31 8.12 12.90 -18.23
CA GLY A 31 8.42 11.68 -18.97
C GLY A 31 8.46 10.43 -18.10
N ALA A 32 7.76 10.41 -16.96
CA ALA A 32 7.66 9.22 -16.12
C ALA A 32 6.84 8.12 -16.82
N GLU A 33 7.31 6.88 -16.71
CA GLU A 33 6.58 5.70 -17.20
C GLU A 33 5.53 5.21 -16.19
N ALA A 34 5.69 5.54 -14.90
CA ALA A 34 4.75 5.18 -13.83
C ALA A 34 4.91 6.10 -12.61
N ILE A 35 3.85 6.18 -11.81
CA ILE A 35 3.90 6.68 -10.43
C ILE A 35 4.00 5.47 -9.50
N LEU A 36 4.95 5.49 -8.56
CA LEU A 36 5.08 4.47 -7.53
C LEU A 36 4.76 5.06 -6.16
N THR A 37 3.94 4.35 -5.39
CA THR A 37 3.60 4.68 -4.00
C THR A 37 3.63 3.43 -3.10
N THR A 38 3.30 3.58 -1.82
CA THR A 38 3.11 2.44 -0.91
C THR A 38 1.66 1.96 -0.94
N GLU A 39 1.40 0.68 -0.62
CA GLU A 39 0.02 0.18 -0.45
C GLU A 39 -0.76 1.04 0.56
N LYS A 40 -0.10 1.45 1.66
CA LYS A 40 -0.65 2.29 2.71
C LYS A 40 -1.21 3.63 2.19
N ASP A 41 -0.50 4.27 1.27
CA ASP A 41 -0.97 5.53 0.70
C ASP A 41 -2.02 5.28 -0.39
N ALA A 42 -1.85 4.23 -1.18
CA ALA A 42 -2.79 3.86 -2.24
C ALA A 42 -4.21 3.59 -1.71
N VAL A 43 -4.37 2.94 -0.53
CA VAL A 43 -5.69 2.72 0.09
C VAL A 43 -6.40 4.02 0.50
N ARG A 44 -5.69 5.16 0.52
CA ARG A 44 -6.25 6.49 0.82
C ARG A 44 -6.52 7.32 -0.43
N PHE A 45 -6.19 6.82 -1.62
CA PHE A 45 -6.44 7.56 -2.84
C PHE A 45 -7.96 7.63 -3.09
N PRO A 46 -8.48 8.80 -3.47
CA PRO A 46 -9.86 8.90 -3.92
C PRO A 46 -10.04 8.13 -5.22
N PHE A 47 -11.30 7.82 -5.58
CA PHE A 47 -11.60 7.27 -6.89
C PHE A 47 -11.15 8.26 -7.99
N ILE A 48 -10.42 7.73 -8.98
CA ILE A 48 -9.93 8.45 -10.15
C ILE A 48 -10.42 7.72 -11.39
N GLU A 49 -11.17 8.40 -12.25
CA GLU A 49 -11.76 7.78 -13.45
C GLU A 49 -10.71 7.49 -14.54
N ARG A 50 -9.71 8.37 -14.69
CA ARG A 50 -8.75 8.31 -15.78
C ARG A 50 -7.32 8.32 -15.27
N LEU A 51 -6.56 7.31 -15.69
CA LEU A 51 -5.13 7.14 -15.39
C LEU A 51 -4.37 7.09 -16.71
N ASP A 52 -3.81 8.24 -17.12
CA ASP A 52 -3.03 8.36 -18.35
C ASP A 52 -1.64 7.70 -18.25
N ILE A 53 -1.20 7.42 -17.02
CA ILE A 53 -0.02 6.60 -16.72
C ILE A 53 -0.35 5.65 -15.56
N PRO A 54 0.30 4.49 -15.46
CA PRO A 54 0.12 3.55 -14.37
C PRO A 54 0.47 4.18 -13.01
N ILE A 55 -0.41 3.98 -12.02
CA ILE A 55 -0.10 4.17 -10.61
C ILE A 55 0.09 2.79 -10.00
N LEU A 56 1.31 2.50 -9.57
CA LEU A 56 1.71 1.25 -8.93
C LEU A 56 1.87 1.49 -7.43
N PHE A 57 1.65 0.44 -6.65
CA PHE A 57 1.97 0.44 -5.23
C PHE A 57 2.84 -0.75 -4.88
N MET A 58 3.77 -0.51 -3.95
CA MET A 58 4.61 -1.55 -3.39
C MET A 58 3.90 -2.17 -2.19
N ARG A 59 3.78 -3.51 -2.22
CA ARG A 59 3.35 -4.32 -1.08
C ARG A 59 4.57 -4.84 -0.35
N VAL A 60 4.47 -4.94 0.96
CA VAL A 60 5.48 -5.59 1.79
C VAL A 60 4.91 -6.92 2.24
N GLU A 61 5.63 -7.99 1.96
CA GLU A 61 5.34 -9.32 2.48
C GLU A 61 6.28 -9.59 3.66
N ILE A 62 5.74 -10.22 4.70
CA ILE A 62 6.48 -10.60 5.89
C ILE A 62 6.36 -12.11 6.02
N GLU A 63 7.50 -12.78 6.13
CA GLU A 63 7.61 -14.22 6.29
C GLU A 63 8.33 -14.54 7.59
N MET A 64 7.83 -15.52 8.34
CA MET A 64 8.48 -16.00 9.57
C MET A 64 9.37 -17.19 9.22
N PHE A 65 10.68 -17.02 9.31
CA PHE A 65 11.62 -18.12 9.03
C PHE A 65 11.63 -19.22 10.10
N THR A 66 11.21 -18.88 11.33
CA THR A 66 11.13 -19.77 12.49
C THR A 66 10.03 -19.27 13.44
N GLY A 67 9.44 -20.16 14.23
CA GLY A 67 8.47 -19.76 15.27
C GLY A 67 7.04 -19.60 14.76
N GLU A 68 6.77 -19.93 13.49
CA GLU A 68 5.44 -19.77 12.88
C GLU A 68 4.41 -20.69 13.55
N GLU A 69 4.75 -21.95 13.79
CA GLU A 69 3.85 -22.91 14.44
C GLU A 69 3.48 -22.48 15.86
N GLU A 70 4.46 -22.04 16.66
CA GLU A 70 4.22 -21.55 18.02
C GLU A 70 3.39 -20.27 18.03
N PHE A 71 3.67 -19.34 17.11
CA PHE A 71 2.88 -18.13 16.94
C PHE A 71 1.42 -18.47 16.63
N MET A 72 1.18 -19.41 15.72
CA MET A 72 -0.18 -19.85 15.35
C MET A 72 -0.89 -20.59 16.50
N ASP A 73 -0.18 -21.38 17.30
CA ASP A 73 -0.75 -21.99 18.52
C ASP A 73 -1.15 -20.93 19.55
N TRP A 74 -0.32 -19.90 19.77
CA TRP A 74 -0.67 -18.77 20.65
C TRP A 74 -1.90 -18.01 20.15
N ILE A 75 -1.96 -17.68 18.86
CA ILE A 75 -3.12 -17.06 18.24
C ILE A 75 -4.35 -17.93 18.44
N SER A 76 -4.23 -19.24 18.23
CA SER A 76 -5.35 -20.16 18.39
C SER A 76 -5.92 -20.16 19.80
N ARG A 77 -5.06 -20.24 20.82
CA ARG A 77 -5.46 -20.24 22.24
C ARG A 77 -6.17 -18.95 22.67
N ILE A 78 -5.76 -17.81 22.11
CA ILE A 78 -6.29 -16.49 22.48
C ILE A 78 -7.58 -16.19 21.70
N CYS A 79 -7.56 -16.41 20.40
CA CYS A 79 -8.59 -15.93 19.48
C CYS A 79 -9.72 -16.94 19.24
N PHE A 80 -9.47 -18.24 19.40
CA PHE A 80 -10.46 -19.28 19.17
C PHE A 80 -10.80 -19.99 20.48
N LYS A 81 -12.09 -20.00 20.85
CA LYS A 81 -12.56 -20.83 21.96
C LYS A 81 -12.34 -22.29 21.58
N ASN A 82 -11.47 -22.99 22.30
CA ASN A 82 -11.43 -24.44 22.31
C ASN A 82 -12.82 -24.97 22.72
N HIS A 83 -13.66 -25.32 21.74
CA HIS A 83 -14.74 -26.27 21.99
C HIS A 83 -14.08 -27.63 22.19
N ARG A 84 -13.61 -27.89 23.42
CA ARG A 84 -13.55 -29.26 23.91
C ARG A 84 -14.98 -29.70 24.14
N ALA A 85 -15.61 -30.18 23.08
CA ALA A 85 -16.67 -31.17 23.20
C ALA A 85 -16.01 -32.54 23.34
N ALA A 86 -16.60 -33.37 24.19
CA ALA A 86 -16.16 -34.67 24.72
C ALA A 86 -15.23 -34.58 25.94
#